data_AF-A0A926B7X6-F1
#
_entry.id   AF-A0A926B7X6-F1
#
_cell.length_a   1.000
_cell.length_b   1.000
_cell.length_c   1.000
_cell.angle_alpha   90.00
_cell.angle_beta   90.00
_cell.angle_gamma   90.00
#
_symmetry.space_group_name_H-M   'P 1'
#
loop_
_entity.id
_entity.type
_entity.pdbx_description
1 polymer ?
#
loop_
_entity_poly.entity_id
_entity_poly.type
_entity_poly.pdbx_seq_one_letter_code
_entity_poly.pdbx_strand_id
1 'polypeptide(L)'
;MSDPRSAYEIRLATRRLDAARFDRWDRRLSWVRGVVAGTALLLGWVVLRRHALPPTILLAPVAAFVAAMVAHDRVANRRARLGRAIHLYERALARLDDKWGNLPEDGARFLDSKHPYAADLDLFGPRSLFQLLCTVRTAGGEATLAGWLLNPAPPLEILARQVAIQELRPRLDLREALWITGSDVRAGVDADRLATWGAAPPQLPWSWLRPVLALLSVTMAILGIGWMTGHLPAAPAALTAVVVLLVTQALNSRTAAVVDAVVRPETHLALLADLARIF
;
A
#
# COMPACT_ATOMS: atom_id res chain seq x y z
N MET A 1 13.29 -16.68 29.60
CA MET A 1 12.49 -16.28 28.41
C MET A 1 11.21 -15.67 28.93
N SER A 2 10.94 -14.40 28.61
CA SER A 2 9.66 -13.78 28.93
C SER A 2 8.52 -14.60 28.31
N ASP A 3 7.40 -14.66 29.02
CA ASP A 3 6.17 -15.28 28.51
C ASP A 3 5.79 -14.63 27.16
N PRO A 4 5.64 -15.41 26.07
CA PRO A 4 5.35 -14.88 24.75
C PRO A 4 4.09 -14.02 24.71
N ARG A 5 3.07 -14.35 25.52
CA ARG A 5 1.84 -13.56 25.63
C ARG A 5 2.14 -12.16 26.13
N SER A 6 2.83 -12.02 27.27
CA SER A 6 3.21 -10.71 27.81
C SER A 6 3.99 -9.84 26.81
N ALA A 7 4.91 -10.43 26.05
CA ALA A 7 5.70 -9.72 25.05
C ALA A 7 4.82 -9.20 23.89
N TYR A 8 3.84 -9.99 23.43
CA TYR A 8 2.91 -9.60 22.37
C TYR A 8 1.90 -8.56 22.84
N GLU A 9 1.40 -8.65 24.08
CA GLU A 9 0.49 -7.66 24.66
C GLU A 9 1.14 -6.29 24.82
N ILE A 10 2.37 -6.24 25.37
CA ILE A 10 3.13 -4.98 25.52
C ILE A 10 3.35 -4.33 24.16
N ARG A 11 3.75 -5.10 23.14
CA ARG A 11 3.99 -4.57 21.80
C ARG A 11 2.69 -4.11 21.13
N LEU A 12 1.62 -4.88 21.24
CA LEU A 12 0.30 -4.49 20.74
C LEU A 12 -0.17 -3.18 21.35
N ALA A 13 -0.07 -3.04 22.68
CA ALA A 13 -0.43 -1.81 23.39
C ALA A 13 0.41 -0.62 22.90
N THR A 14 1.73 -0.80 22.77
CA THR A 14 2.65 0.23 22.24
C THR A 14 2.23 0.68 20.83
N ARG A 15 1.96 -0.27 19.91
CA ARG A 15 1.56 0.08 18.53
C ARG A 15 0.19 0.74 18.44
N ARG A 16 -0.76 0.35 19.30
CA ARG A 16 -2.08 1.02 19.40
C ARG A 16 -1.94 2.46 19.90
N LEU A 17 -1.08 2.71 20.88
CA LEU A 17 -0.78 4.06 21.36
C LEU A 17 -0.18 4.93 20.26
N ASP A 18 0.81 4.40 19.53
CA ASP A 18 1.42 5.12 18.40
C ASP A 18 0.41 5.40 17.28
N ALA A 19 -0.42 4.41 16.92
CA ALA A 19 -1.47 4.59 15.93
C ALA A 19 -2.46 5.68 16.35
N ALA A 20 -2.91 5.68 17.61
CA ALA A 20 -3.81 6.71 18.14
C ALA A 20 -3.19 8.12 18.13
N ARG A 21 -1.86 8.23 18.27
CA ARG A 21 -1.14 9.51 18.11
C ARG A 21 -1.20 9.98 16.66
N PHE A 22 -0.89 9.10 15.69
CA PHE A 22 -0.93 9.45 14.27
C PHE A 22 -2.35 9.74 13.76
N ASP A 23 -3.39 9.09 14.31
CA ASP A 23 -4.78 9.38 13.99
C ASP A 23 -5.18 10.82 14.30
N ARG A 24 -4.64 11.41 15.37
CA ARG A 24 -4.87 12.84 15.68
C ARG A 24 -4.19 13.75 14.67
N TRP A 25 -2.97 13.41 14.25
CA TRP A 25 -2.24 14.16 13.24
C TRP A 25 -2.91 14.09 11.87
N ASP A 26 -3.39 12.91 11.49
CA ASP A 26 -4.11 12.66 10.25
C ASP A 26 -5.37 13.53 10.15
N ARG A 27 -6.19 13.56 11.21
CA ARG A 27 -7.37 14.45 11.27
C ARG A 27 -7.00 15.92 11.17
N ARG A 28 -5.96 16.36 11.89
CA ARG A 28 -5.49 17.76 11.84
C ARG A 28 -5.01 18.14 10.45
N LEU A 29 -4.24 17.26 9.78
CA LEU A 29 -3.75 17.49 8.42
C LEU A 29 -4.89 17.54 7.40
N SER A 30 -5.92 16.72 7.58
CA SER A 30 -7.14 16.79 6.76
C SER A 30 -7.84 18.14 6.89
N TRP A 31 -8.03 18.64 8.12
CA TRP A 31 -8.57 19.98 8.37
C TRP A 31 -7.68 21.09 7.80
N VAL A 32 -6.36 21.02 8.01
CA VAL A 32 -5.39 22.00 7.46
C VAL A 32 -5.47 22.05 5.95
N ARG A 33 -5.51 20.90 5.26
CA ARG A 33 -5.70 20.84 3.80
C ARG A 33 -7.00 21.51 3.38
N GLY A 34 -8.10 21.26 4.09
CA GLY A 34 -9.39 21.90 3.81
C GLY A 34 -9.35 23.42 3.97
N VAL A 35 -8.75 23.93 5.05
CA VAL A 35 -8.59 25.36 5.29
C VAL A 35 -7.68 26.01 4.26
N VAL A 36 -6.56 25.38 3.91
CA VAL A 36 -5.62 25.86 2.89
C VAL A 36 -6.29 25.88 1.50
N ALA A 37 -7.06 24.85 1.15
CA ALA A 37 -7.81 24.82 -0.10
C ALA A 37 -8.88 25.92 -0.13
N GLY A 38 -9.64 26.10 0.95
CA GLY A 38 -10.64 27.17 1.07
C GLY A 38 -10.03 28.57 0.95
N THR A 39 -8.90 28.82 1.62
CA THR A 39 -8.17 30.10 1.51
C THR A 39 -7.59 30.31 0.12
N ALA A 40 -7.05 29.27 -0.53
CA ALA A 40 -6.60 29.35 -1.91
C ALA A 40 -7.73 29.74 -2.87
N LEU A 41 -8.92 29.13 -2.71
CA LEU A 41 -10.10 29.43 -3.53
C LEU A 41 -10.61 30.86 -3.30
N LEU A 42 -10.68 31.31 -2.04
CA LEU A 42 -11.09 32.67 -1.70
C LEU A 42 -10.12 33.72 -2.27
N LEU A 43 -8.82 33.50 -2.12
CA LEU A 43 -7.79 34.38 -2.70
C LEU A 43 -7.87 34.39 -4.23
N GLY A 44 -8.07 33.22 -4.84
CA GLY A 44 -8.28 33.11 -6.29
C GLY A 44 -9.48 33.93 -6.75
N TRP A 45 -10.61 33.82 -6.06
CA TRP A 45 -11.81 34.60 -6.36
C TRP A 45 -11.58 36.12 -6.22
N VAL A 46 -10.88 36.57 -5.17
CA VAL A 46 -10.55 37.99 -4.98
C VAL A 46 -9.63 38.51 -6.09
N VAL A 47 -8.59 37.76 -6.45
CA VAL A 47 -7.66 38.12 -7.54
C VAL A 47 -8.42 38.24 -8.86
N LEU A 48 -9.35 37.31 -9.15
CA LEU A 48 -10.16 37.34 -10.38
C LEU A 48 -11.20 38.47 -10.41
N ARG A 49 -11.81 38.82 -9.28
CA ARG A 49 -12.92 39.80 -9.22
C ARG A 49 -12.49 41.23 -9.00
N ARG A 50 -11.46 41.45 -8.18
CA ARG A 50 -11.11 42.79 -7.70
C ARG A 50 -9.87 43.37 -8.38
N HIS A 51 -9.06 42.57 -9.08
CA HIS A 51 -7.75 42.95 -9.65
C HIS A 51 -6.80 43.69 -8.69
N ALA A 52 -7.13 43.75 -7.39
CA ALA A 52 -6.45 44.57 -6.39
C ALA A 52 -5.24 43.86 -5.77
N LEU A 53 -5.09 42.55 -6.01
CA LEU A 53 -3.99 41.74 -5.50
C LEU A 53 -3.23 41.10 -6.66
N PRO A 54 -1.89 41.05 -6.61
CA PRO A 54 -1.11 40.38 -7.64
C PRO A 54 -1.36 38.86 -7.60
N PRO A 55 -1.48 38.19 -8.76
CA PRO A 55 -1.68 36.74 -8.83
C PRO A 55 -0.62 35.89 -8.12
N THR A 56 0.59 36.43 -7.93
CA THR A 56 1.69 35.76 -7.22
C THR A 56 1.35 35.38 -5.78
N ILE A 57 0.37 36.04 -5.15
CA ILE A 57 -0.08 35.70 -3.80
C ILE A 57 -0.68 34.28 -3.70
N LEU A 58 -1.10 33.69 -4.83
CA LEU A 58 -1.59 32.31 -4.90
C LEU A 58 -0.48 31.26 -4.78
N LEU A 59 0.79 31.61 -4.99
CA LEU A 59 1.89 30.67 -4.84
C LEU A 59 2.02 30.15 -3.40
N ALA A 60 1.83 31.04 -2.41
CA ALA A 60 1.92 30.69 -1.00
C ALA A 60 0.90 29.61 -0.56
N PRO A 61 -0.43 29.78 -0.78
CA PRO A 61 -1.39 28.75 -0.42
C PRO A 61 -1.24 27.47 -1.25
N VAL A 62 -0.81 27.56 -2.53
CA VAL A 62 -0.50 26.36 -3.34
C VAL A 62 0.68 25.58 -2.75
N ALA A 63 1.77 26.26 -2.40
CA ALA A 63 2.93 25.63 -1.77
C ALA A 63 2.57 25.01 -0.41
N ALA A 64 1.78 25.72 0.41
CA ALA A 64 1.27 25.20 1.67
C ALA A 64 0.39 23.96 1.48
N PHE A 65 -0.45 23.94 0.43
CA PHE A 65 -1.29 22.80 0.11
C PHE A 65 -0.46 21.57 -0.26
N VAL A 66 0.54 21.74 -1.13
CA VAL A 66 1.45 20.65 -1.53
C VAL A 66 2.21 20.12 -0.31
N ALA A 67 2.75 21.00 0.55
CA ALA A 67 3.44 20.58 1.77
C ALA A 67 2.51 19.79 2.72
N ALA A 68 1.25 20.24 2.88
CA ALA A 68 0.25 19.54 3.69
C ALA A 68 -0.13 18.18 3.09
N MET A 69 -0.19 18.06 1.76
CA MET A 69 -0.45 16.79 1.06
C MET A 69 0.68 15.79 1.30
N VAL A 70 1.94 16.19 1.14
CA VAL A 70 3.11 15.33 1.41
C VAL A 70 3.17 14.91 2.88
N ALA A 71 2.87 15.82 3.81
CA ALA A 71 2.82 15.50 5.23
C ALA A 71 1.71 14.48 5.55
N HIS A 72 0.52 14.64 4.93
CA HIS A 72 -0.58 13.71 5.08
C HIS A 72 -0.22 12.32 4.57
N ASP A 73 0.35 12.20 3.36
CA ASP A 73 0.73 10.91 2.79
C ASP A 73 1.77 10.20 3.67
N ARG A 74 2.74 10.93 4.24
CA ARG A 74 3.71 10.38 5.19
C ARG A 74 3.04 9.85 6.46
N VAL A 75 2.08 10.60 7.01
CA VAL A 75 1.35 10.18 8.21
C VAL A 75 0.45 8.98 7.91
N ALA A 76 -0.27 8.98 6.80
CA ALA A 76 -1.11 7.89 6.35
C ALA A 76 -0.29 6.60 6.15
N ASN A 77 0.87 6.68 5.51
CA ASN A 77 1.78 5.54 5.32
C ASN A 77 2.29 4.97 6.65
N ARG A 78 2.65 5.83 7.61
CA ARG A 78 3.06 5.40 8.96
C ARG A 78 1.92 4.72 9.71
N ARG A 79 0.71 5.29 9.64
CA ARG A 79 -0.51 4.71 10.22
C ARG A 79 -0.80 3.34 9.61
N ALA A 80 -0.68 3.18 8.31
CA ALA A 80 -0.87 1.90 7.62
C ALA A 80 0.17 0.85 8.08
N ARG A 81 1.45 1.23 8.25
CA ARG A 81 2.49 0.34 8.81
C ARG A 81 2.15 -0.11 10.24
N LEU A 82 1.70 0.82 11.09
CA LEU A 82 1.28 0.49 12.46
C LEU A 82 0.06 -0.42 12.49
N GLY A 83 -0.92 -0.21 11.61
CA GLY A 83 -2.08 -1.09 11.45
C GLY A 83 -1.67 -2.52 11.11
N ARG A 84 -0.69 -2.71 10.21
CA ARG A 84 -0.16 -4.05 9.90
C ARG A 84 0.53 -4.70 11.09
N ALA A 85 1.29 -3.94 11.90
CA ALA A 85 1.91 -4.45 13.12
C ALA A 85 0.86 -4.83 14.19
N ILE A 86 -0.20 -4.03 14.34
CA ILE A 86 -1.32 -4.33 15.23
C ILE A 86 -1.97 -5.65 14.82
N HIS A 87 -2.29 -5.80 13.52
CA HIS A 87 -2.85 -7.05 13.00
C HIS A 87 -1.94 -8.27 13.21
N LEU A 88 -0.61 -8.13 13.10
CA LEU A 88 0.32 -9.23 13.43
C LEU A 88 0.08 -9.74 14.85
N TYR A 89 0.09 -8.83 15.82
CA TYR A 89 -0.01 -9.21 17.24
C TYR A 89 -1.40 -9.67 17.62
N GLU A 90 -2.47 -9.08 17.06
CA GLU A 90 -3.84 -9.57 17.25
C GLU A 90 -3.98 -11.02 16.76
N ARG A 91 -3.41 -11.33 15.59
CA ARG A 91 -3.42 -12.69 15.04
C ARG A 91 -2.53 -13.66 15.82
N ALA A 92 -1.44 -13.18 16.41
CA ALA A 92 -0.58 -13.99 17.26
C ALA A 92 -1.27 -14.32 18.60
N LEU A 93 -1.91 -13.33 19.23
CA LEU A 93 -2.69 -13.54 20.45
C LEU A 93 -3.92 -14.42 20.20
N ALA A 94 -4.61 -14.26 19.07
CA ALA A 94 -5.72 -15.14 18.70
C ALA A 94 -5.30 -16.61 18.60
N ARG A 95 -4.06 -16.90 18.18
CA ARG A 95 -3.50 -18.27 18.20
C ARG A 95 -3.24 -18.76 19.60
N LEU A 96 -2.68 -17.91 20.46
CA LEU A 96 -2.44 -18.24 21.88
C LEU A 96 -3.75 -18.40 22.68
N ASP A 97 -4.85 -17.87 22.19
CA ASP A 97 -6.20 -17.95 22.77
C ASP A 97 -7.08 -19.05 22.14
N ASP A 98 -6.54 -19.90 21.26
CA ASP A 98 -7.30 -20.92 20.51
C ASP A 98 -8.46 -20.37 19.63
N LYS A 99 -8.40 -19.07 19.29
CA LYS A 99 -9.35 -18.38 18.40
C LYS A 99 -8.88 -18.32 16.95
N TRP A 100 -7.86 -19.10 16.59
CA TRP A 100 -7.24 -19.11 15.26
C TRP A 100 -8.18 -19.63 14.16
N GLY A 101 -9.22 -20.39 14.50
CA GLY A 101 -10.25 -20.84 13.55
C GLY A 101 -11.04 -19.71 12.88
N ASN A 102 -11.00 -18.49 13.45
CA ASN A 102 -11.65 -17.31 12.89
C ASN A 102 -10.73 -16.52 11.93
N LEU A 103 -9.49 -16.95 11.74
CA LEU A 103 -8.55 -16.29 10.82
C LEU A 103 -8.90 -16.66 9.37
N PRO A 104 -8.68 -15.78 8.39
CA PRO A 104 -9.16 -16.04 7.03
C PRO A 104 -8.34 -17.08 6.23
N GLU A 105 -7.16 -17.50 6.69
CA GLU A 105 -6.23 -18.34 5.92
C GLU A 105 -6.50 -19.84 6.13
N ASP A 106 -7.63 -20.33 5.67
CA ASP A 106 -8.00 -21.74 5.78
C ASP A 106 -7.21 -22.67 4.85
N GLY A 107 -6.57 -22.13 3.80
CA GLY A 107 -5.80 -22.92 2.83
C GLY A 107 -6.66 -23.82 1.96
N ALA A 108 -7.98 -23.63 1.88
CA ALA A 108 -8.90 -24.49 1.15
C ALA A 108 -8.50 -24.69 -0.33
N ARG A 109 -7.83 -23.70 -0.94
CA ARG A 109 -7.29 -23.78 -2.30
C ARG A 109 -6.21 -24.85 -2.53
N PHE A 110 -5.59 -25.36 -1.47
CA PHE A 110 -4.56 -26.39 -1.52
C PHE A 110 -5.10 -27.78 -1.14
N LEU A 111 -6.41 -27.88 -0.86
CA LEU A 111 -7.04 -29.13 -0.51
C LEU A 111 -7.03 -30.07 -1.73
N ASP A 112 -6.36 -31.22 -1.57
CA ASP A 112 -6.42 -32.32 -2.52
C ASP A 112 -7.08 -33.53 -1.84
N SER A 113 -8.30 -33.87 -2.27
CA SER A 113 -9.05 -35.00 -1.74
C SER A 113 -8.40 -36.37 -2.01
N LYS A 114 -7.42 -36.44 -2.91
CA LYS A 114 -6.68 -37.68 -3.23
C LYS A 114 -5.41 -37.84 -2.39
N HIS A 115 -5.04 -36.86 -1.58
CA HIS A 115 -3.81 -36.93 -0.81
C HIS A 115 -3.94 -37.97 0.31
N PRO A 116 -2.92 -38.83 0.55
CA PRO A 116 -3.05 -39.99 1.45
C PRO A 116 -3.47 -39.69 2.88
N TYR A 117 -3.20 -38.49 3.38
CA TYR A 117 -3.46 -38.12 4.79
C TYR A 117 -3.98 -36.69 4.98
N ALA A 118 -4.20 -35.91 3.90
CA ALA A 118 -4.49 -34.49 4.06
C ALA A 118 -5.87 -34.24 4.70
N ALA A 119 -6.85 -35.08 4.38
CA ALA A 119 -8.18 -35.04 4.97
C ALA A 119 -8.16 -35.52 6.42
N ASP A 120 -7.50 -36.64 6.71
CA ASP A 120 -7.47 -37.24 8.06
C ASP A 120 -6.77 -36.35 9.10
N LEU A 121 -5.76 -35.58 8.69
CA LEU A 121 -5.03 -34.65 9.56
C LEU A 121 -5.59 -33.22 9.53
N ASP A 122 -6.74 -33.00 8.87
CA ASP A 122 -7.34 -31.67 8.69
C ASP A 122 -6.30 -30.61 8.26
N LEU A 123 -5.51 -30.91 7.22
CA LEU A 123 -4.41 -30.03 6.82
C LEU A 123 -4.89 -28.70 6.24
N PHE A 124 -6.04 -28.69 5.55
CA PHE A 124 -6.61 -27.52 4.90
C PHE A 124 -8.11 -27.41 5.16
N GLY A 125 -8.65 -26.20 5.02
CA GLY A 125 -10.05 -25.89 5.31
C GLY A 125 -10.25 -25.23 6.69
N PRO A 126 -11.50 -24.99 7.09
CA PRO A 126 -11.82 -24.35 8.36
C PRO A 126 -11.29 -25.15 9.54
N ARG A 127 -10.64 -24.47 10.49
CA ARG A 127 -9.98 -25.05 11.67
C ARG A 127 -8.88 -26.08 11.35
N SER A 128 -8.18 -25.88 10.24
CA SER A 128 -7.08 -26.75 9.80
C SER A 128 -5.72 -26.44 10.42
N LEU A 129 -4.78 -27.39 10.31
CA LEU A 129 -3.39 -27.19 10.69
C LEU A 129 -2.73 -26.05 9.89
N PHE A 130 -3.05 -25.92 8.59
CA PHE A 130 -2.58 -24.79 7.80
C PHE A 130 -3.05 -23.46 8.38
N GLN A 131 -4.33 -23.33 8.76
CA GLN A 131 -4.88 -22.11 9.36
C GLN A 131 -4.20 -21.75 10.68
N LEU A 132 -3.89 -22.75 11.51
CA LEU A 132 -3.14 -22.57 12.74
C LEU A 132 -1.73 -22.02 12.47
N LEU A 133 -1.00 -22.63 11.53
CA LEU A 133 0.42 -22.32 11.28
C LEU A 133 0.65 -21.12 10.35
N CYS A 134 -0.30 -20.78 9.48
CA CYS A 134 -0.07 -19.83 8.40
C CYS A 134 0.08 -18.38 8.90
N THR A 135 1.35 -17.97 9.05
CA THR A 135 1.77 -16.57 9.22
C THR A 135 2.40 -16.00 7.96
N VAL A 136 2.07 -16.58 6.80
CA VAL A 136 2.66 -16.16 5.53
C VAL A 136 1.87 -14.99 4.94
N ARG A 137 2.58 -14.13 4.19
CA ARG A 137 2.06 -12.87 3.62
C ARG A 137 2.03 -12.88 2.09
N THR A 138 2.60 -13.90 1.46
CA THR A 138 2.74 -14.00 0.00
C THR A 138 2.12 -15.29 -0.50
N ALA A 139 1.53 -15.25 -1.69
CA ALA A 139 0.95 -16.44 -2.31
C ALA A 139 1.98 -17.57 -2.51
N GLY A 140 3.21 -17.23 -2.88
CA GLY A 140 4.31 -18.18 -3.04
C GLY A 140 4.69 -18.85 -1.71
N GLY A 141 4.81 -18.09 -0.62
CA GLY A 141 5.13 -18.68 0.67
C GLY A 141 3.98 -19.52 1.26
N GLU A 142 2.73 -19.18 0.97
CA GLU A 142 1.58 -20.04 1.31
C GLU A 142 1.65 -21.37 0.56
N ALA A 143 1.99 -21.35 -0.74
CA ALA A 143 2.20 -22.56 -1.52
C ALA A 143 3.40 -23.38 -0.99
N THR A 144 4.48 -22.72 -0.55
CA THR A 144 5.61 -23.39 0.10
C THR A 144 5.19 -24.08 1.39
N LEU A 145 4.43 -23.40 2.26
CA LEU A 145 3.93 -24.00 3.51
C LEU A 145 3.00 -25.18 3.22
N ALA A 146 2.06 -25.02 2.29
CA ALA A 146 1.17 -26.11 1.88
C ALA A 146 1.96 -27.31 1.35
N GLY A 147 2.96 -27.07 0.49
CA GLY A 147 3.86 -28.10 -0.03
C GLY A 147 4.61 -28.84 1.08
N TRP A 148 5.06 -28.14 2.13
CA TRP A 148 5.73 -28.74 3.29
C TRP A 148 4.79 -29.59 4.16
N LEU A 149 3.51 -29.25 4.24
CA LEU A 149 2.52 -30.07 4.96
C LEU A 149 2.14 -31.34 4.18
N LEU A 150 2.08 -31.23 2.85
CA LEU A 150 1.78 -32.35 1.95
C LEU A 150 2.97 -33.28 1.74
N ASN A 151 4.20 -32.77 1.82
CA ASN A 151 5.41 -33.54 1.52
C ASN A 151 6.44 -33.39 2.64
N PRO A 152 6.60 -34.39 3.52
CA PRO A 152 7.57 -34.37 4.59
C PRO A 152 9.01 -34.26 4.04
N ALA A 153 9.81 -33.41 4.66
CA ALA A 153 11.21 -33.22 4.30
C ALA A 153 12.11 -34.34 4.90
N PRO A 154 13.28 -34.63 4.31
CA PRO A 154 14.25 -35.55 4.90
C PRO A 154 14.80 -34.99 6.24
N PRO A 155 15.29 -35.86 7.15
CA PRO A 155 15.69 -35.44 8.51
C PRO A 155 16.71 -34.29 8.57
N LEU A 156 17.69 -34.27 7.65
CA LEU A 156 18.71 -33.22 7.60
C LEU A 156 18.08 -31.84 7.32
N GLU A 157 17.10 -31.79 6.42
CA GLU A 157 16.41 -30.55 6.08
C GLU A 157 15.48 -30.10 7.23
N ILE A 158 14.84 -31.04 7.93
CA ILE A 158 14.06 -30.73 9.14
C ILE A 158 14.94 -30.05 10.19
N LEU A 159 16.14 -30.59 10.45
CA LEU A 159 17.09 -30.00 11.39
C LEU A 159 17.53 -28.60 10.96
N ALA A 160 17.85 -28.41 9.68
CA ALA A 160 18.22 -27.08 9.15
C ALA A 160 17.09 -26.05 9.34
N ARG A 161 15.83 -26.44 9.07
CA ARG A 161 14.65 -25.58 9.31
C ARG A 161 14.47 -25.27 10.79
N GLN A 162 14.67 -26.25 11.68
CA GLN A 162 14.59 -26.03 13.13
C GLN A 162 15.66 -25.05 13.62
N VAL A 163 16.89 -25.13 13.12
CA VAL A 163 17.96 -24.16 13.43
C VAL A 163 17.55 -22.76 13.00
N ALA A 164 17.04 -22.60 11.77
CA ALA A 164 16.54 -21.31 11.28
C ALA A 164 15.39 -20.75 12.14
N ILE A 165 14.48 -21.61 12.61
CA ILE A 165 13.41 -21.21 13.54
C ILE A 165 13.99 -20.74 14.87
N GLN A 166 14.98 -21.43 15.44
CA GLN A 166 15.61 -21.02 16.70
C GLN A 166 16.35 -19.68 16.55
N GLU A 167 16.99 -19.42 15.41
CA GLU A 167 17.64 -18.14 15.12
C GLU A 167 16.61 -16.99 15.02
N LEU A 168 15.48 -17.23 14.35
CA LEU A 168 14.44 -16.21 14.15
C LEU A 168 13.58 -15.98 15.39
N ARG A 169 13.39 -16.99 16.22
CA ARG A 169 12.51 -16.96 17.40
C ARG A 169 12.73 -15.72 18.29
N PRO A 170 13.95 -15.36 18.73
CA PRO A 170 14.18 -14.20 19.60
C PRO A 170 14.15 -12.85 18.85
N ARG A 171 14.28 -12.83 17.52
CA ARG A 171 14.37 -11.60 16.73
C ARG A 171 12.99 -11.01 16.43
N LEU A 172 12.28 -10.57 17.47
CA LEU A 172 10.91 -10.03 17.37
C LEU A 172 10.81 -8.82 16.43
N ASP A 173 11.80 -7.91 16.46
CA ASP A 173 11.81 -6.74 15.59
C ASP A 173 12.00 -7.12 14.13
N LEU A 174 12.83 -8.11 13.84
CA LEU A 174 13.00 -8.66 12.49
C LEU A 174 11.70 -9.32 12.00
N ARG A 175 11.09 -10.16 12.82
CA ARG A 175 9.83 -10.83 12.47
C ARG A 175 8.71 -9.84 12.17
N GLU A 176 8.65 -8.77 12.96
CA GLU A 176 7.68 -7.71 12.75
C GLU A 176 8.02 -6.88 11.50
N ALA A 177 9.29 -6.52 11.29
CA ALA A 177 9.75 -5.83 10.08
C ALA A 177 9.36 -6.62 8.83
N LEU A 178 9.67 -7.93 8.80
CA LEU A 178 9.28 -8.82 7.70
C LEU A 178 7.77 -8.83 7.46
N TRP A 179 6.96 -8.83 8.52
CA TRP A 179 5.51 -8.80 8.40
C TRP A 179 4.97 -7.47 7.85
N ILE A 180 5.53 -6.33 8.28
CA ILE A 180 5.02 -4.99 7.90
C ILE A 180 5.60 -4.47 6.57
N THR A 181 6.73 -5.03 6.12
CA THR A 181 7.42 -4.64 4.88
C THR A 181 6.59 -4.93 3.63
N GLY A 182 5.60 -5.83 3.70
CA GLY A 182 4.63 -6.04 2.63
C GLY A 182 3.25 -5.43 2.88
N SER A 183 2.61 -4.96 1.81
CA SER A 183 1.14 -5.01 1.72
C SER A 183 0.68 -6.48 1.77
N ASP A 184 -0.60 -6.74 1.99
CA ASP A 184 -1.11 -8.12 1.94
C ASP A 184 -1.12 -8.59 0.47
N VAL A 185 -0.02 -9.21 0.04
CA VAL A 185 0.18 -9.70 -1.34
C VAL A 185 -0.43 -11.09 -1.53
N ARG A 186 -1.43 -11.44 -0.70
CA ARG A 186 -2.21 -12.68 -0.89
C ARG A 186 -3.01 -12.67 -2.17
N ALA A 187 -3.40 -11.49 -2.65
CA ALA A 187 -3.95 -11.28 -3.97
C ALA A 187 -2.84 -11.35 -5.05
N GLY A 188 -2.15 -12.50 -5.10
CA GLY A 188 -1.41 -13.03 -6.25
C GLY A 188 -0.36 -12.12 -6.84
N VAL A 189 0.91 -12.42 -6.55
CA VAL A 189 1.84 -12.64 -7.67
C VAL A 189 1.27 -13.85 -8.42
N ASP A 190 0.32 -13.59 -9.30
CA ASP A 190 -0.06 -14.57 -10.30
C ASP A 190 1.04 -14.44 -11.35
N ALA A 191 2.10 -15.24 -11.17
CA ALA A 191 3.31 -15.19 -11.99
C ALA A 191 2.95 -15.33 -13.47
N ASP A 192 1.89 -16.09 -13.78
CA ASP A 192 1.34 -16.24 -15.10
C ASP A 192 0.62 -14.96 -15.58
N ARG A 193 -0.12 -14.26 -14.70
CA ARG A 193 -0.65 -12.91 -15.02
C ARG A 193 0.43 -11.87 -15.25
N LEU A 194 1.54 -11.95 -14.52
CA LEU A 194 2.69 -11.05 -14.72
C LEU A 194 3.40 -11.35 -16.03
N ALA A 195 3.59 -12.62 -16.36
CA ALA A 195 4.17 -13.04 -17.63
C ALA A 195 3.27 -12.65 -18.81
N THR A 196 1.95 -12.84 -18.69
CA THR A 196 0.98 -12.43 -19.72
C THR A 196 0.86 -10.91 -19.83
N TRP A 197 0.94 -10.16 -18.73
CA TRP A 197 1.03 -8.70 -18.78
C TRP A 197 2.32 -8.23 -19.46
N GLY A 198 3.48 -8.82 -19.12
CA GLY A 198 4.76 -8.49 -19.75
C GLY A 198 4.84 -8.83 -21.24
N ALA A 199 4.07 -9.83 -21.68
CA ALA A 199 3.91 -10.21 -23.08
C ALA A 199 2.79 -9.45 -23.82
N ALA A 200 1.95 -8.70 -23.11
CA ALA A 200 0.84 -7.98 -23.72
C ALA A 200 1.34 -6.75 -24.49
N PRO A 201 0.78 -6.45 -25.68
CA PRO A 201 1.11 -5.23 -26.40
C PRO A 201 0.70 -3.99 -25.58
N PRO A 202 1.41 -2.86 -25.71
CA PRO A 202 1.09 -1.64 -24.98
C PRO A 202 -0.35 -1.19 -25.26
N GLN A 203 -1.18 -1.17 -24.22
CA GLN A 203 -2.62 -0.89 -24.32
C GLN A 203 -2.93 0.60 -24.54
N LEU A 204 -1.96 1.48 -24.25
CA LEU A 204 -2.07 2.91 -24.47
C LEU A 204 -1.22 3.31 -25.69
N PRO A 205 -1.77 4.10 -26.63
CA PRO A 205 -1.04 4.58 -27.79
C PRO A 205 -0.12 5.75 -27.38
N TRP A 206 0.91 5.40 -26.60
CA TRP A 206 1.81 6.31 -25.90
C TRP A 206 2.59 7.25 -26.85
N SER A 207 2.72 6.86 -28.12
CA SER A 207 3.41 7.58 -29.18
C SER A 207 2.78 8.95 -29.51
N TRP A 208 1.45 9.08 -29.52
CA TRP A 208 0.78 10.37 -29.73
C TRP A 208 0.25 10.98 -28.42
N LEU A 209 -0.02 10.14 -27.41
CA LEU A 209 -0.53 10.62 -26.12
C LEU A 209 0.51 11.44 -25.35
N ARG A 210 1.79 11.01 -25.35
CA ARG A 210 2.90 11.73 -24.69
C ARG A 210 3.06 13.17 -25.20
N PRO A 211 3.22 13.43 -26.50
CA PRO A 211 3.39 14.81 -26.98
C PRO A 211 2.14 15.65 -26.74
N VAL A 212 0.93 15.08 -26.84
CA VAL A 212 -0.32 15.81 -26.53
C VAL A 212 -0.40 16.20 -25.06
N LEU A 213 -0.06 15.29 -24.13
CA LEU A 213 -0.04 15.59 -22.70
C LEU A 213 1.06 16.57 -22.31
N ALA A 214 2.24 16.45 -22.91
CA ALA A 214 3.33 17.40 -22.73
C ALA A 214 2.94 18.78 -23.24
N LEU A 215 2.36 18.87 -24.44
CA LEU A 215 1.86 20.11 -25.03
C LEU A 215 0.79 20.74 -24.14
N LEU A 216 -0.22 19.97 -23.70
CA LEU A 216 -1.28 20.43 -22.81
C LEU A 216 -0.72 21.01 -21.50
N SER A 217 0.28 20.34 -20.91
CA SER A 217 0.95 20.79 -19.68
C SER A 217 1.75 22.07 -19.89
N VAL A 218 2.47 22.16 -21.01
CA VAL A 218 3.23 23.36 -21.41
C VAL A 218 2.27 24.52 -21.69
N THR A 219 1.17 24.29 -22.40
CA THR A 219 0.14 25.31 -22.65
C THR A 219 -0.48 25.81 -21.35
N MET A 220 -0.80 24.93 -20.40
CA MET A 220 -1.29 25.32 -19.08
C MET A 220 -0.26 26.17 -18.32
N ALA A 221 1.03 25.82 -18.38
CA ALA A 221 2.10 26.59 -17.75
C ALA A 221 2.25 27.98 -18.39
N ILE A 222 2.24 28.08 -19.72
CA ILE A 222 2.35 29.35 -20.45
C ILE A 222 1.16 30.25 -20.17
N LEU A 223 -0.07 29.73 -20.24
CA LEU A 223 -1.28 30.50 -19.94
C LEU A 223 -1.33 30.93 -18.47
N GLY A 224 -0.87 30.07 -17.55
CA GLY A 224 -0.72 30.40 -16.14
C GLY A 224 0.26 31.55 -15.91
N ILE A 225 1.45 31.49 -16.52
CA ILE A 225 2.48 32.54 -16.42
C ILE A 225 1.99 33.85 -17.06
N GLY A 226 1.37 33.79 -18.24
CA GLY A 226 0.84 34.97 -18.93
C GLY A 226 -0.29 35.64 -18.16
N TRP A 227 -1.12 34.86 -17.44
CA TRP A 227 -2.08 35.41 -16.50
C TRP A 227 -1.39 36.04 -15.27
N MET A 228 -0.39 35.36 -14.70
CA MET A 228 0.33 35.87 -13.51
C MET A 228 1.09 37.17 -13.76
N THR A 229 1.58 37.36 -14.98
CA THR A 229 2.29 38.57 -15.44
C THR A 229 1.34 39.67 -15.93
N GLY A 230 0.03 39.41 -15.98
CA GLY A 230 -0.98 40.38 -16.40
C GLY A 230 -1.14 40.55 -17.91
N HIS A 231 -0.44 39.74 -18.72
CA HIS A 231 -0.52 39.78 -20.18
C HIS A 231 -1.74 39.05 -20.76
N LEU A 232 -2.39 38.15 -20.01
CA LEU A 232 -3.54 37.36 -20.47
C LEU A 232 -4.71 37.37 -19.46
N PRO A 233 -5.97 37.28 -19.93
CA PRO A 233 -7.14 37.12 -19.05
C PRO A 233 -7.17 35.75 -18.37
N ALA A 234 -7.85 35.65 -17.22
CA ALA A 234 -7.91 34.44 -16.40
C ALA A 234 -8.69 33.27 -17.04
N ALA A 235 -9.67 33.59 -17.90
CA ALA A 235 -10.59 32.61 -18.49
C ALA A 235 -9.89 31.48 -19.28
N PRO A 236 -8.95 31.75 -20.22
CA PRO A 236 -8.24 30.69 -20.94
C PRO A 236 -7.39 29.80 -20.03
N ALA A 237 -6.72 30.36 -19.01
CA ALA A 237 -5.95 29.59 -18.05
C ALA A 237 -6.84 28.64 -17.22
N ALA A 238 -7.99 29.14 -16.73
CA ALA A 238 -8.96 28.34 -16.00
C ALA A 238 -9.56 27.22 -16.87
N LEU A 239 -9.90 27.52 -18.13
CA LEU A 239 -10.44 26.53 -19.07
C LEU A 239 -9.44 25.40 -19.33
N THR A 240 -8.17 25.72 -19.58
CA THR A 240 -7.13 24.69 -19.79
C THR A 240 -6.87 23.84 -18.54
N ALA A 241 -6.93 24.42 -17.34
CA ALA A 241 -6.84 23.66 -16.09
C ALA A 241 -7.99 22.66 -15.93
N VAL A 242 -9.23 23.06 -16.29
CA VAL A 242 -10.40 22.16 -16.30
C VAL A 242 -10.22 21.05 -17.33
N VAL A 243 -9.73 21.37 -18.53
CA VAL A 243 -9.45 20.37 -19.58
C VAL A 243 -8.39 19.37 -19.11
N VAL A 244 -7.30 19.83 -18.49
CA VAL A 244 -6.27 18.95 -17.90
C VAL A 244 -6.87 18.07 -16.82
N LEU A 245 -7.72 18.61 -15.94
CA LEU A 245 -8.40 17.84 -14.89
C LEU A 245 -9.32 16.76 -15.48
N LEU A 246 -10.10 17.08 -16.51
CA LEU A 246 -10.99 16.13 -17.18
C LEU A 246 -10.20 15.06 -17.94
N VAL A 247 -9.13 15.44 -18.64
CA VAL A 247 -8.24 14.51 -19.34
C VAL A 247 -7.55 13.58 -18.35
N THR A 248 -7.06 14.10 -17.22
CA THR A 248 -6.44 13.28 -16.16
C THR A 248 -7.45 12.39 -15.46
N GLN A 249 -8.70 12.81 -15.23
CA GLN A 249 -9.75 11.92 -14.70
C GLN A 249 -10.17 10.83 -15.69
N ALA A 250 -10.35 11.18 -16.97
CA ALA A 250 -10.70 10.24 -18.03
C ALA A 250 -9.56 9.25 -18.34
N LEU A 251 -8.31 9.71 -18.21
CA LEU A 251 -7.15 8.82 -18.25
C LEU A 251 -7.07 8.00 -16.97
N ASN A 252 -7.30 8.56 -15.78
CA ASN A 252 -7.27 7.82 -14.52
C ASN A 252 -8.24 6.66 -14.49
N SER A 253 -9.42 6.74 -15.10
CA SER A 253 -10.33 5.60 -15.17
C SER A 253 -9.82 4.48 -16.10
N ARG A 254 -9.09 4.84 -17.18
CA ARG A 254 -8.48 3.89 -18.12
C ARG A 254 -7.14 3.36 -17.64
N THR A 255 -6.32 4.21 -17.05
CA THR A 255 -5.06 3.85 -16.42
C THR A 255 -5.34 3.12 -15.13
N ALA A 256 -6.38 3.37 -14.35
CA ALA A 256 -6.69 2.58 -13.15
C ALA A 256 -6.82 1.08 -13.45
N ALA A 257 -7.36 0.69 -14.62
CA ALA A 257 -7.41 -0.73 -15.01
C ALA A 257 -6.01 -1.31 -15.32
N VAL A 258 -5.14 -0.51 -15.96
CA VAL A 258 -3.75 -0.90 -16.28
C VAL A 258 -2.84 -0.81 -15.06
N VAL A 259 -3.02 0.23 -14.25
CA VAL A 259 -2.34 0.55 -13.00
C VAL A 259 -2.76 -0.47 -11.95
N ASP A 260 -4.00 -0.95 -11.87
CA ASP A 260 -4.33 -2.05 -10.96
C ASP A 260 -3.71 -3.40 -11.43
N ALA A 261 -3.47 -3.55 -12.73
CA ALA A 261 -2.69 -4.67 -13.29
C ALA A 261 -1.16 -4.54 -13.08
N VAL A 262 -0.64 -3.30 -12.93
CA VAL A 262 0.81 -2.97 -12.83
C VAL A 262 1.27 -2.61 -11.40
N VAL A 263 0.39 -2.08 -10.57
CA VAL A 263 0.67 -1.70 -9.17
C VAL A 263 0.89 -2.94 -8.34
N ARG A 264 0.32 -4.09 -8.72
CA ARG A 264 0.65 -5.37 -8.09
C ARG A 264 2.14 -5.70 -8.29
N PRO A 265 2.70 -5.79 -9.51
CA PRO A 265 4.14 -6.02 -9.70
C PRO A 265 5.08 -4.98 -9.05
N GLU A 266 4.78 -3.68 -9.14
CA GLU A 266 5.66 -2.65 -8.55
C GLU A 266 5.73 -2.75 -7.03
N THR A 267 4.60 -3.05 -6.38
CA THR A 267 4.57 -3.28 -4.93
C THR A 267 5.42 -4.50 -4.56
N HIS A 268 5.53 -5.49 -5.45
CA HIS A 268 6.32 -6.70 -5.23
C HIS A 268 7.83 -6.44 -5.39
N LEU A 269 8.25 -5.63 -6.36
CA LEU A 269 9.65 -5.23 -6.54
C LEU A 269 10.13 -4.33 -5.39
N ALA A 270 9.28 -3.38 -4.95
CA ALA A 270 9.57 -2.57 -3.77
C ALA A 270 9.67 -3.43 -2.49
N LEU A 271 8.84 -4.48 -2.38
CA LEU A 271 8.88 -5.44 -1.27
C LEU A 271 10.17 -6.27 -1.31
N LEU A 272 10.59 -6.78 -2.47
CA LEU A 272 11.88 -7.47 -2.63
C LEU A 272 13.07 -6.55 -2.29
N ALA A 273 13.02 -5.29 -2.72
CA ALA A 273 14.03 -4.29 -2.38
C ALA A 273 14.06 -3.98 -0.87
N ASP A 274 12.90 -3.83 -0.23
CA ASP A 274 12.82 -3.62 1.23
C ASP A 274 13.25 -4.88 2.01
N LEU A 275 12.94 -6.09 1.53
CA LEU A 275 13.45 -7.34 2.11
C LEU A 275 14.98 -7.43 1.97
N ALA A 276 15.53 -7.05 0.83
CA ALA A 276 16.98 -7.01 0.60
C ALA A 276 17.72 -5.94 1.43
N ARG A 277 17.00 -5.00 2.07
CA ARG A 277 17.58 -4.06 3.05
C ARG A 277 17.50 -4.56 4.49
N ILE A 278 16.67 -5.57 4.74
CA ILE A 278 16.48 -6.18 6.06
C ILE A 278 17.54 -7.26 6.32
N PHE A 279 18.02 -7.92 5.26
CA PHE A 279 19.12 -8.89 5.28
C PHE A 279 20.41 -8.25 4.76
#